data_AF-A0A940KW28-F1
#
_entry.id   AF-A0A940KW28-F1
#
_cell.length_a   1.000
_cell.length_b   1.000
_cell.length_c   1.000
_cell.angle_alpha   90.00
_cell.angle_beta   90.00
_cell.angle_gamma   90.00
#
_symmetry.space_group_name_H-M   'P 1'
#
loop_
_entity.id
_entity.type
_entity.pdbx_description
1 polymer ?
#
loop_
_entity_poly.entity_id
_entity_poly.type
_entity_poly.pdbx_seq_one_letter_code
_entity_poly.pdbx_strand_id
1 'polypeptide(L)' 'MKKANTKKNDAYDANLRVSKRVHNSLKTAAALMGRPLYDVTGEAIDAYLANLQFADMLTAIRRNGRPRKAT' A
#
# COMPACT_ATOMS: atom_id res chain seq x y z
N MET A 1 36.67 -0.95 -3.50
CA MET A 1 35.30 -1.03 -4.06
C MET A 1 34.38 -1.68 -3.03
N LYS A 2 33.54 -0.91 -2.34
CA LYS A 2 32.49 -1.47 -1.45
C LYS A 2 31.15 -1.18 -2.11
N LYS A 3 30.47 -2.22 -2.61
CA LYS A 3 29.10 -2.11 -3.10
C LYS A 3 28.22 -1.81 -1.88
N ALA A 4 27.83 -0.55 -1.72
CA ALA A 4 26.84 -0.14 -0.74
C ALA A 4 25.49 -0.75 -1.16
N ASN A 5 24.82 -1.35 -0.19
CA ASN A 5 23.58 -2.09 -0.30
C ASN A 5 22.44 -1.13 -0.70
N THR A 6 22.15 -1.03 -2.00
CA THR A 6 21.23 -0.03 -2.58
C THR A 6 19.76 -0.18 -2.15
N LYS A 7 19.36 -1.28 -1.51
CA LYS A 7 17.93 -1.52 -1.19
C LYS A 7 17.34 -0.62 -0.10
N LYS A 8 18.15 0.05 0.73
CA LYS A 8 17.65 0.89 1.83
C LYS A 8 17.50 2.38 1.46
N ASN A 9 17.99 2.79 0.28
CA ASN A 9 18.03 4.19 -0.15
C ASN A 9 16.80 4.65 -0.94
N ASP A 10 15.89 3.74 -1.30
CA ASP A 10 14.68 4.08 -2.06
C ASP A 10 13.45 4.31 -1.15
N ALA A 11 13.67 4.47 0.16
CA ALA A 11 12.61 4.85 1.09
C ALA A 11 12.48 6.38 1.10
N TYR A 12 11.33 6.88 0.65
CA TYR A 12 10.98 8.29 0.77
C TYR A 12 10.19 8.52 2.06
N ASP A 13 10.65 9.44 2.90
CA ASP A 13 9.90 9.89 4.07
C ASP A 13 8.72 10.77 3.64
N ALA A 14 7.52 10.44 4.12
CA ALA A 14 6.30 11.18 3.83
C ALA A 14 5.45 11.36 5.10
N ASN A 15 4.82 12.54 5.22
CA ASN A 15 3.88 12.83 6.30
C ASN A 15 2.45 12.53 5.85
N LEU A 16 1.79 11.58 6.51
CA LEU A 16 0.39 11.22 6.24
C LEU A 16 -0.54 11.84 7.29
N ARG A 17 -1.53 12.61 6.84
CA ARG A 17 -2.58 13.13 7.74
C ARG A 17 -3.77 12.17 7.75
N VAL A 18 -4.06 11.60 8.92
CA VAL A 18 -5.18 10.66 9.13
C VAL A 18 -6.11 11.13 10.24
N SER A 19 -7.27 10.49 10.37
CA SER A 19 -8.15 10.74 11.51
C SER A 19 -7.54 10.20 12.81
N LYS A 20 -7.88 10.81 13.97
CA LYS A 20 -7.39 10.39 15.29
C LYS A 20 -7.66 8.92 15.60
N ARG A 21 -8.83 8.41 15.19
CA ARG A 21 -9.22 7.01 15.36
C ARG A 21 -8.29 6.07 14.60
N VAL A 22 -7.98 6.40 13.35
CA VAL A 22 -7.10 5.58 12.50
C VAL A 22 -5.68 5.60 13.04
N HIS A 23 -5.15 6.77 13.39
CA HIS A 23 -3.83 6.88 14.00
C HIS A 23 -3.71 6.02 15.27
N ASN A 24 -4.68 6.09 16.17
CA ASN A 24 -4.68 5.28 17.39
C ASN A 24 -4.75 3.78 17.09
N SER A 25 -5.54 3.37 16.09
CA SER A 25 -5.64 1.96 15.69
C SER A 25 -4.31 1.44 15.16
N LEU A 26 -3.64 2.21 14.30
CA LEU A 26 -2.30 1.89 13.77
C LEU A 26 -1.25 1.85 14.89
N LYS A 27 -1.30 2.81 15.83
CA LYS A 27 -0.41 2.83 16.99
C LYS A 27 -0.58 1.59 17.87
N THR A 28 -1.82 1.17 18.13
CA THR A 28 -2.10 -0.05 18.88
C THR A 28 -1.61 -1.29 18.13
N ALA A 29 -1.86 -1.38 16.82
CA ALA A 29 -1.37 -2.48 16.00
C ALA A 29 0.17 -2.58 16.03
N ALA A 30 0.87 -1.45 15.91
CA ALA A 30 2.32 -1.38 16.03
C ALA A 30 2.83 -1.87 17.40
N ALA A 31 2.16 -1.48 18.48
CA ALA A 31 2.48 -1.95 19.83
C ALA A 31 2.27 -3.47 19.97
N LEU A 32 1.17 -4.01 19.42
CA LEU A 32 0.88 -5.46 19.45
C LEU A 32 1.89 -6.27 18.63
N MET A 33 2.34 -5.73 17.49
CA MET A 33 3.33 -6.36 16.62
C MET A 33 4.77 -6.18 17.13
N GLY A 34 4.99 -5.32 18.13
CA GLY A 34 6.32 -4.98 18.65
C GLY A 34 7.21 -4.29 17.63
N ARG A 35 6.63 -3.53 16.69
CA ARG A 35 7.34 -2.87 15.58
C ARG A 35 7.08 -1.36 15.56
N PRO A 36 7.96 -0.56 14.93
CA PRO A 36 7.73 0.86 14.72
C PRO A 36 6.41 1.12 13.96
N LEU A 37 5.76 2.23 14.30
CA LEU A 37 4.55 2.67 13.60
C LEU A 37 4.79 2.82 12.10
N TYR A 38 5.96 3.34 11.71
CA TYR A 38 6.37 3.51 10.32
C TYR A 38 6.27 2.20 9.52
N ASP A 39 6.85 1.11 10.02
CA ASP A 39 6.86 -0.19 9.35
C ASP A 39 5.44 -0.72 9.16
N VAL A 40 4.61 -0.65 10.20
CA VAL A 40 3.22 -1.12 10.16
C VAL A 40 2.38 -0.26 9.21
N THR A 41 2.60 1.05 9.18
CA THR A 41 1.92 1.92 8.22
C THR A 41 2.35 1.66 6.80
N GLY A 42 3.63 1.41 6.54
CA GLY A 42 4.15 1.06 5.22
C GLY A 42 3.52 -0.24 4.72
N GLU A 43 3.54 -1.29 5.54
CA GLU A 43 2.95 -2.58 5.19
C GLU A 43 1.44 -2.47 4.91
N ALA A 44 0.71 -1.71 5.72
CA ALA A 44 -0.72 -1.48 5.51
C ALA A 44 -1.01 -0.72 4.19
N ILE A 45 -0.17 0.25 3.84
CA ILE A 45 -0.28 0.99 2.58
C ILE A 45 0.03 0.07 1.40
N ASP A 46 1.10 -0.72 1.47
CA ASP A 46 1.49 -1.66 0.41
C ASP A 46 0.39 -2.70 0.17
N ALA A 47 -0.17 -3.25 1.24
CA ALA A 47 -1.30 -4.19 1.15
C ALA A 47 -2.54 -3.54 0.52
N TYR A 48 -2.86 -2.29 0.87
CA TYR A 48 -3.97 -1.56 0.27
C TYR A 48 -3.74 -1.32 -1.23
N LEU A 49 -2.55 -0.86 -1.61
CA LEU A 49 -2.21 -0.57 -3.01
C LEU A 49 -2.19 -1.84 -3.87
N ALA A 50 -1.67 -2.95 -3.35
CA ALA A 50 -1.74 -4.24 -4.04
C ALA A 50 -3.19 -4.63 -4.34
N ASN A 51 -4.08 -4.53 -3.35
CA ASN A 51 -5.51 -4.82 -3.52
C ASN A 51 -6.19 -3.87 -4.53
N LEU A 52 -5.81 -2.59 -4.54
CA LEU A 52 -6.32 -1.61 -5.50
C LEU A 52 -5.91 -1.96 -6.93
N GLN A 53 -4.64 -2.33 -7.15
CA GLN A 53 -4.13 -2.77 -8.45
C GLN A 53 -4.88 -4.01 -8.98
N PHE A 54 -5.20 -4.97 -8.10
CA PHE A 54 -6.04 -6.11 -8.48
C PHE A 54 -7.45 -5.68 -8.89
N ALA A 55 -8.08 -4.75 -8.15
CA ALA A 55 -9.39 -4.23 -8.48
C ALA A 55 -9.41 -3.52 -9.85
N ASP A 56 -8.37 -2.76 -10.16
CA ASP A 56 -8.20 -2.08 -11.46
C ASP A 56 -8.03 -3.09 -12.60
N MET A 57 -7.22 -4.13 -12.39
CA MET A 57 -7.03 -5.20 -13.38
C MET A 57 -8.33 -5.96 -13.66
N LEU A 58 -9.09 -6.31 -12.62
CA LEU A 58 -10.40 -6.95 -12.75
C LEU A 58 -11.40 -6.06 -13.48
N THR A 59 -11.36 -4.75 -13.21
CA THR A 59 -12.19 -3.76 -13.92
C THR A 59 -11.81 -3.68 -15.40
N ALA A 60 -10.51 -3.70 -15.73
CA ALA A 60 -10.02 -3.70 -17.10
C ALA A 60 -10.46 -4.97 -17.88
N ILE A 61 -10.34 -6.15 -17.27
CA ILE A 61 -10.82 -7.42 -17.87
C ILE A 61 -12.33 -7.34 -18.15
N ARG A 62 -13.13 -6.86 -17.18
CA ARG A 62 -14.59 -6.73 -17.35
C ARG A 62 -14.96 -5.77 -18.48
N ARG A 63 -14.19 -4.69 -18.67
CA ARG A 63 -14.40 -3.74 -19.78
C ARG A 63 -14.07 -4.37 -21.14
N ASN A 64 -12.98 -5.13 -21.23
CA ASN A 64 -12.57 -5.78 -22.48
C ASN A 64 -13.41 -7.01 -22.84
N GLY A 65 -14.04 -7.67 -21.87
CA GLY A 65 -14.91 -8.82 -22.08
C GLY A 65 -16.34 -8.48 -22.51
N ARG A 66 -16.73 -7.20 -22.59
CA ARG A 66 -18.03 -6.82 -23.18
C ARG A 66 -17.90 -6.87 -24.69
N PRO A 67 -18.57 -7.81 -25.40
CA PRO A 67 -18.65 -7.73 -26.84
C PRO A 67 -19.32 -6.39 -27.17
N ARG A 68 -18.62 -5.53 -27.91
CA ARG A 68 -19.25 -4.34 -28.49
C ARG A 68 -20.45 -4.86 -29.28
N LYS A 69 -21.66 -4.52 -28.85
CA LYS A 69 -22.85 -4.71 -29.69
C LYS A 69 -22.55 -3.95 -30.99
N ALA A 70 -22.23 -4.68 -32.04
CA ALA A 70 -22.25 -4.14 -33.39
C ALA A 70 -23.69 -3.72 -33.65
N THR A 71 -23.86 -2.43 -33.89
CA THR A 71 -25.10 -1.80 -34.37
C THR A 71 -25.52 -2.39 -35.69
#